data_AF-A0A494TJW2-F1
#
_entry.id   AF-A0A494TJW2-F1
#
_cell.length_a   1.000
_cell.length_b   1.000
_cell.length_c   1.000
_cell.angle_alpha   90.00
_cell.angle_beta   90.00
_cell.angle_gamma   90.00
#
_symmetry.space_group_name_H-M   'P 1'
#
loop_
_entity.id
_entity.type
_entity.pdbx_description
1 polymer ?
#
loop_
_entity_poly.entity_id
_entity_poly.type
_entity_poly.pdbx_seq_one_letter_code
_entity_poly.pdbx_strand_id
1 'polypeptide(L)' 'MKINLQTVLGALPSLVPLLNGSSAVVDLVSEIVKSFDVKDQAVIQESIAVLAGDNDAGHARLQAKLLAASGK' A
#
# COMPACT_ATOMS: atom_id res chain seq x y z
N MET A 1 5.36 -3.27 17.93
CA MET A 1 6.25 -3.30 16.76
C MET A 1 5.82 -2.15 15.86
N LYS A 2 6.69 -1.17 15.56
CA LYS A 2 6.34 -0.12 14.58
C LYS A 2 6.62 -0.69 13.20
N ILE A 3 5.57 -0.97 12.44
CA ILE A 3 5.71 -1.42 11.05
C ILE A 3 6.23 -0.21 10.26
N ASN A 4 7.28 -0.39 9.46
CA ASN A 4 7.82 0.69 8.63
C ASN A 4 6.90 0.92 7.42
N LEU A 5 6.52 2.18 7.18
CA LEU A 5 5.63 2.57 6.08
C LEU A 5 6.18 2.14 4.72
N GLN A 6 7.48 2.32 4.45
CA GLN A 6 8.11 1.88 3.20
C GLN A 6 8.05 0.36 3.03
N THR A 7 8.16 -0.41 4.12
CA THR A 7 8.00 -1.87 4.06
C THR A 7 6.58 -2.25 3.65
N VAL A 8 5.56 -1.57 4.18
CA VAL A 8 4.16 -1.80 3.79
C VAL A 8 3.94 -1.42 2.34
N LEU A 9 4.33 -0.20 1.96
CA LEU A 9 4.14 0.31 0.61
C LEU A 9 4.90 -0.52 -0.44
N GLY A 10 6.08 -1.04 -0.10
CA GLY A 10 6.85 -1.95 -0.96
C GLY A 10 6.23 -3.34 -1.10
N ALA A 11 5.48 -3.81 -0.10
CA ALA A 11 4.79 -5.11 -0.14
C ALA A 11 3.43 -5.05 -0.87
N LEU A 12 2.78 -3.88 -0.88
CA LEU A 12 1.44 -3.70 -1.47
C LEU A 12 1.29 -4.22 -2.91
N PRO A 13 2.22 -3.99 -3.86
CA PRO A 13 2.11 -4.53 -5.22
C PRO A 13 1.92 -6.05 -5.28
N SER A 14 2.59 -6.78 -4.40
CA SER A 14 2.49 -8.24 -4.32
C SER A 14 1.19 -8.70 -3.65
N LEU A 15 0.58 -7.84 -2.84
CA LEU A 15 -0.66 -8.13 -2.11
C LEU A 15 -1.91 -7.79 -2.92
N VAL A 16 -1.82 -6.89 -3.91
CA VAL A 16 -2.98 -6.43 -4.71
C VAL A 16 -3.73 -7.56 -5.42
N PRO A 17 -3.08 -8.53 -6.07
CA PRO A 17 -3.79 -9.68 -6.64
C PRO A 17 -4.58 -10.47 -5.59
N LEU A 18 -4.10 -10.48 -4.35
CA LEU A 18 -4.72 -11.17 -3.22
C LEU A 18 -5.86 -10.36 -2.59
N LEU A 19 -5.80 -9.02 -2.64
CA LEU A 19 -6.89 -8.14 -2.18
C LEU A 19 -8.19 -8.37 -2.96
N ASN A 20 -8.10 -8.73 -4.23
CA ASN A 20 -9.27 -9.08 -5.06
C ASN A 20 -9.74 -10.54 -4.89
N GLY A 21 -8.92 -11.40 -4.28
CA GLY A 21 -9.18 -12.84 -4.17
C GLY A 21 -9.55 -13.33 -2.76
N SER A 22 -9.33 -12.53 -1.71
CA SER A 22 -9.58 -12.95 -0.33
C SER A 22 -9.89 -11.77 0.60
N SER A 23 -11.08 -11.79 1.21
CA SER A 23 -11.49 -10.81 2.22
C SER A 23 -10.58 -10.82 3.46
N ALA A 24 -10.01 -11.97 3.82
CA ALA A 24 -9.08 -12.06 4.95
C ALA A 24 -7.80 -11.25 4.74
N VAL A 25 -7.35 -11.09 3.48
CA VAL A 25 -6.19 -10.25 3.16
C VAL A 25 -6.56 -8.77 3.26
N VAL A 26 -7.76 -8.40 2.84
CA VAL A 26 -8.29 -7.04 3.00
C VAL A 26 -8.37 -6.66 4.48
N ASP A 27 -8.90 -7.56 5.33
CA ASP A 27 -9.00 -7.34 6.78
C ASP A 27 -7.61 -7.19 7.43
N LEU A 28 -6.67 -8.07 7.06
CA LEU A 28 -5.29 -8.00 7.55
C LEU A 28 -4.61 -6.67 7.16
N VAL A 29 -4.74 -6.25 5.91
CA VAL A 29 -4.20 -4.97 5.44
C VAL A 29 -4.86 -3.80 6.16
N SER A 30 -6.16 -3.86 6.41
CA SER A 30 -6.89 -2.83 7.14
C SER A 30 -6.42 -2.71 8.60
N GLU A 31 -6.18 -3.82 9.29
CA GLU A 31 -5.59 -3.83 10.64
C GLU A 31 -4.15 -3.29 10.66
N ILE A 32 -3.34 -3.65 9.67
CA ILE A 32 -1.99 -3.09 9.51
C ILE A 32 -2.08 -1.57 9.32
N VAL A 33 -2.97 -1.08 8.45
CA VAL A 33 -3.17 0.36 8.19
C VAL A 33 -3.55 1.09 9.47
N LYS A 34 -4.50 0.57 10.27
CA LYS A 34 -4.92 1.20 11.54
C LYS A 34 -3.78 1.37 12.55
N SER A 35 -2.69 0.61 12.42
CA SER A 35 -1.51 0.74 13.29
C SER A 35 -0.61 1.95 12.96
N PHE A 36 -0.85 2.64 11.84
CA PHE A 36 -0.11 3.83 11.42
C PHE A 36 -0.80 5.13 11.86
N ASP A 37 -0.04 6.24 11.86
CA ASP A 37 -0.60 7.59 12.04
C ASP A 37 -1.57 7.94 10.90
N VAL A 38 -2.57 8.76 11.17
CA VAL A 38 -3.64 9.13 10.20
C VAL A 38 -3.08 9.62 8.86
N LYS A 39 -1.98 10.38 8.88
CA LYS A 39 -1.30 10.86 7.67
C LYS A 39 -0.78 9.72 6.78
N ASP A 40 -0.28 8.64 7.38
CA ASP A 40 0.34 7.51 6.70
C ASP A 40 -0.73 6.51 6.27
N GLN A 41 -1.83 6.40 7.03
CA GLN A 41 -3.02 5.66 6.63
C GLN A 41 -3.56 6.13 5.27
N ALA A 42 -3.67 7.45 5.08
CA ALA A 42 -4.12 8.05 3.83
C ALA A 42 -3.21 7.67 2.65
N VAL A 43 -1.89 7.67 2.86
CA VAL A 43 -0.91 7.27 1.83
C VAL A 43 -1.07 5.80 1.45
N ILE A 44 -1.29 4.91 2.43
CA ILE A 44 -1.47 3.48 2.18
C ILE A 44 -2.78 3.23 1.42
N GLN A 45 -3.89 3.86 1.82
CA GLN A 45 -5.19 3.72 1.16
C GLN A 45 -5.16 4.24 -0.29
N GLU A 46 -4.53 5.39 -0.51
CA GLU A 46 -4.35 5.94 -1.87
C GLU A 46 -3.50 4.98 -2.72
N SER A 47 -2.45 4.39 -2.14
CA SER A 47 -1.60 3.42 -2.83
C SER A 47 -2.37 2.16 -3.22
N ILE A 48 -3.23 1.63 -2.34
CA ILE A 48 -4.12 0.50 -2.64
C ILE A 48 -5.05 0.85 -3.80
N ALA A 49 -5.68 2.03 -3.77
CA ALA A 49 -6.59 2.48 -4.83
C ALA A 49 -5.87 2.65 -6.18
N VAL A 50 -4.64 3.21 -6.17
CA VAL A 50 -3.80 3.36 -7.37
C VAL A 50 -3.45 2.00 -7.97
N LEU A 51 -3.11 1.01 -7.14
CA LEU A 51 -2.76 -0.34 -7.60
C LEU A 51 -3.98 -1.14 -8.08
N ALA A 52 -5.13 -0.98 -7.43
CA ALA A 52 -6.38 -1.65 -7.82
C ALA A 52 -6.94 -1.13 -9.15
N GLY A 53 -6.57 0.10 -9.55
CA GLY A 53 -7.11 0.78 -10.73
C GLY A 53 -6.53 0.35 -12.08
N ASP A 54 -5.29 -0.16 -12.15
CA ASP A 54 -4.71 -0.71 -13.38
C ASP A 54 -3.33 -1.34 -13.13
N ASN A 55 -3.11 -2.56 -13.64
CA ASN A 55 -2.07 -3.48 -13.16
C ASN A 55 -0.62 -3.06 -13.50
N ASP A 56 -0.41 -2.17 -14.48
CA ASP A 56 0.93 -1.66 -14.84
C ASP A 56 1.11 -0.17 -14.52
N ALA A 57 0.13 0.67 -14.88
CA ALA A 57 0.20 2.10 -14.64
C ALA A 57 0.12 2.46 -13.15
N GLY A 58 -0.64 1.67 -12.37
CA GLY A 58 -0.70 1.80 -10.91
C GLY A 58 0.64 1.47 -10.26
N HIS A 59 1.29 0.39 -10.71
CA HIS A 59 2.60 -0.02 -10.22
C HIS A 59 3.67 1.05 -10.50
N ALA A 60 3.72 1.59 -11.72
CA ALA A 60 4.68 2.64 -12.09
C ALA A 60 4.47 3.92 -11.26
N ARG A 61 3.23 4.36 -11.06
CA ARG A 61 2.91 5.55 -10.24
C ARG A 61 3.26 5.34 -8.78
N LEU A 62 2.98 4.16 -8.21
CA LEU A 62 3.36 3.86 -6.83
C LEU A 62 4.87 3.84 -6.67
N GLN A 63 5.59 3.23 -7.60
CA GLN A 63 7.05 3.19 -7.56
C GLN A 63 7.66 4.60 -7.62
N ALA A 64 7.09 5.48 -8.46
CA ALA A 64 7.47 6.90 -8.49
C ALA A 64 7.20 7.62 -7.16
N LYS A 65 6.03 7.39 -6.54
CA LYS A 65 5.71 7.95 -5.21
C LYS A 65 6.65 7.44 -4.11
N LEU A 66 7.02 6.16 -4.15
CA LEU A 66 7.96 5.55 -3.21
C LEU A 66 9.37 6.11 -3.36
N LEU A 67 9.84 6.27 -4.59
CA LEU A 67 11.12 6.93 -4.88
C LEU A 67 11.13 8.38 -4.37
N ALA A 68 10.05 9.13 -4.58
CA ALA A 68 9.92 10.49 -4.08
C ALA A 68 9.89 10.57 -2.53
N ALA A 69 9.29 9.58 -1.87
CA ALA A 69 9.23 9.48 -0.42
C ALA A 69 10.54 8.97 0.22
N SER A 70 11.38 8.24 -0.53
CA SER A 70 12.64 7.65 -0.05
C SER A 70 13.87 8.54 -0.30
N GLY A 71 13.71 9.62 -1.07
CA GLY A 71 14.76 10.60 -1.38
C GLY A 71 14.89 11.76 -0.39
N LYS A 72 14.33 11.65 0.82
CA LYS A 72 14.50 12.57 1.96
C LYS A 72 15.03 11.81 3.16
#